data_AF-A0AAT9HBX6-F1
#
_entry.id   AF-A0AAT9HBX6-F1
#
_cell.length_a   1.000
_cell.length_b   1.000
_cell.length_c   1.000
_cell.angle_alpha   90.00
_cell.angle_beta   90.00
_cell.angle_gamma   90.00
#
_symmetry.space_group_name_H-M   'P 1'
#
loop_
_entity.id
_entity.type
_entity.pdbx_description
1 polymer ?
#
loop_
_entity_poly.entity_id
_entity_poly.type
_entity_poly.pdbx_seq_one_letter_code
_entity_poly.pdbx_strand_id
1 'polypeptide(L)' 'MCTAAVSTWLADGTSCEGSSGGDEITVSATVDIPSIVPGWNFDPIRKSATMPRDH' A
#
# COMPACT_ATOMS: atom_id res chain seq x y z
N MET A 1 -4.43 5.48 10.62
CA MET A 1 -4.59 4.46 9.56
C MET A 1 -3.97 4.99 8.27
N CYS A 2 -3.10 4.24 7.58
CA CYS A 2 -2.29 4.72 6.44
C CYS A 2 -3.11 5.29 5.27
N THR A 3 -4.34 4.80 5.06
CA THR A 3 -5.29 5.33 4.07
C THR A 3 -5.55 6.84 4.22
N ALA A 4 -5.49 7.39 5.43
CA ALA A 4 -5.68 8.83 5.67
C ALA A 4 -4.54 9.73 5.14
N ALA A 5 -3.40 9.13 4.78
CA ALA A 5 -2.25 9.83 4.19
C ALA A 5 -2.13 9.60 2.66
N VAL A 6 -3.04 8.81 2.07
CA VAL A 6 -3.10 8.55 0.62
C VAL A 6 -4.06 9.54 -0.01
N SER A 7 -3.74 10.04 -1.21
CA SER A 7 -4.62 10.95 -1.95
C SER A 7 -5.97 10.28 -2.25
N THR A 8 -7.08 11.03 -2.12
CA THR A 8 -8.46 10.51 -2.27
C THR A 8 -8.66 9.67 -3.52
N TRP A 9 -8.05 10.05 -4.65
CA TRP A 9 -8.17 9.29 -5.90
C TRP A 9 -7.60 7.86 -5.81
N LEU A 10 -6.58 7.62 -4.99
CA LEU A 10 -5.93 6.31 -4.82
C LEU A 10 -6.42 5.56 -3.58
N ALA A 11 -7.15 6.22 -2.68
CA ALA A 11 -7.52 5.67 -1.38
C ALA A 11 -8.47 4.46 -1.49
N ASP A 12 -9.42 4.48 -2.43
CA ASP A 12 -10.41 3.40 -2.60
C ASP A 12 -9.80 2.06 -3.08
N GLY A 13 -8.61 2.10 -3.68
CA GLY A 13 -7.87 0.92 -4.16
C GLY A 13 -6.62 0.58 -3.37
N THR A 14 -6.38 1.22 -2.22
CA THR A 14 -5.16 1.02 -1.42
C THR A 14 -5.48 0.28 -0.12
N SER A 15 -4.95 -0.93 0.03
CA SER A 15 -4.89 -1.62 1.32
C SER A 15 -3.51 -1.42 1.96
N CYS A 16 -3.49 -1.12 3.26
CA CYS A 16 -2.27 -0.96 4.04
C CYS A 16 -2.19 -2.03 5.13
N GLU A 17 -1.19 -2.91 5.04
CA GLU A 17 -0.84 -3.84 6.11
C GLU A 17 0.43 -3.35 6.79
N GLY A 18 0.35 -3.10 8.10
CA GLY A 18 1.50 -2.77 8.93
C GLY A 18 2.00 -4.02 9.64
N SER A 19 3.28 -4.33 9.48
CA SER A 19 3.95 -5.33 10.32
C SER A 19 4.90 -4.62 11.28
N SER A 20 4.79 -4.95 12.56
CA SER A 20 5.64 -4.42 13.61
C SER A 20 6.65 -5.48 14.06
N GLY A 21 7.93 -5.16 13.97
CA GLY A 21 9.02 -5.98 14.49
C GLY A 21 10.04 -5.09 15.21
N GLY A 22 10.30 -5.37 16.49
CA GLY A 22 11.26 -4.59 17.30
C GLY A 22 11.00 -3.07 17.26
N ASP A 23 12.08 -2.32 17.01
CA ASP A 23 12.12 -0.87 16.85
C ASP A 23 11.83 -0.42 15.42
N GLU A 24 11.15 -1.22 14.60
CA GLU A 24 10.89 -0.89 13.20
C GLU A 24 9.41 -1.14 12.84
N ILE A 25 8.88 -0.27 11.99
CA ILE A 25 7.56 -0.41 11.38
C ILE A 25 7.76 -0.56 9.87
N THR A 26 7.26 -1.65 9.31
CA THR A 26 7.18 -1.81 7.85
C THR A 26 5.73 -1.63 7.41
N VAL A 27 5.51 -0.69 6.49
CA VAL A 27 4.22 -0.44 5.85
C VAL A 27 4.32 -0.92 4.40
N SER A 28 3.40 -1.78 3.98
CA SER A 28 3.25 -2.18 2.58
C SER A 28 1.96 -1.63 2.01
N ALA A 29 2.07 -0.88 0.90
CA ALA A 29 0.94 -0.45 0.10
C ALA A 29 0.81 -1.36 -1.13
N THR A 30 -0.39 -1.90 -1.34
CA THR A 30 -0.77 -2.65 -2.55
C THR A 30 -1.73 -1.79 -3.35
N VAL A 31 -1.47 -1.64 -4.65
CA VAL A 31 -2.30 -0.87 -5.58
C VAL A 31 -2.74 -1.77 -6.72
N ASP A 32 -4.06 -1.85 -6.93
CA ASP A 32 -4.65 -2.53 -8.08
C ASP A 32 -4.52 -1.66 -9.34
N ILE A 33 -4.10 -2.27 -10.45
CA ILE A 33 -4.00 -1.56 -11.73
C ILE A 33 -5.34 -1.69 -12.48
N PRO A 34 -6.02 -0.56 -12.78
CA PRO A 34 -7.24 -0.60 -13.58
C PRO A 34 -6.93 -1.01 -15.03
N SER A 35 -7.65 -2.01 -15.54
CA SER A 35 -7.52 -2.47 -16.91
C SER A 35 -8.42 -1.69 -17.87
N ILE A 36 -7.82 -1.14 -18.92
CA ILE A 36 -8.54 -0.45 -20.00
C ILE A 36 -8.87 -1.41 -21.16
N VAL A 37 -8.15 -2.53 -21.27
CA VAL A 37 -8.31 -3.50 -22.35
C VAL A 37 -9.13 -4.71 -21.85
N PRO A 38 -10.32 -4.97 -22.41
CA PRO A 38 -11.12 -6.12 -22.02
C PRO A 38 -10.36 -7.44 -22.20
N GLY A 39 -10.30 -8.24 -21.13
CA GLY A 39 -9.61 -9.53 -21.12
C GLY A 39 -8.17 -9.50 -20.60
N TRP A 40 -7.62 -8.33 -20.26
CA TRP A 40 -6.30 -8.22 -19.60
C TRP A 40 -6.49 -7.97 -18.11
N ASN A 41 -5.86 -8.80 -17.28
CA ASN A 41 -5.71 -8.55 -15.85
C ASN A 41 -4.23 -8.32 -15.56
N PHE A 42 -3.96 -7.31 -14.74
CA PHE A 42 -2.62 -7.03 -14.25
C PHE A 42 -2.54 -7.49 -12.80
N ASP A 43 -1.39 -8.07 -12.44
CA ASP A 43 -1.09 -8.33 -11.04
C ASP A 43 -0.93 -6.99 -10.30
N PRO A 44 -1.40 -6.90 -9.05
CA PRO A 44 -1.29 -5.69 -8.26
C PRO A 44 0.18 -5.33 -7.96
N ILE A 45 0.46 -4.03 -7.90
CA ILE A 45 1.80 -3.54 -7.56
C ILE A 45 1.90 -3.37 -6.05
N ARG A 46 3.02 -3.81 -5.47
CA ARG A 46 3.29 -3.68 -4.04
C ARG A 46 4.53 -2.83 -3.80
N LYS A 47 4.44 -1.88 -2.87
CA LYS A 47 5.58 -1.07 -2.42
C LYS A 47 5.65 -1.06 -0.90
N SER A 48 6.83 -1.34 -0.36
CA SER A 48 7.09 -1.31 1.08
C SER A 48 7.96 -0.12 1.48
N ALA A 49 7.74 0.38 2.69
CA ALA A 49 8.59 1.33 3.36
C ALA A 49 8.79 0.88 4.81
N THR A 50 10.05 0.83 5.25
CA THR A 50 10.43 0.50 6.63
C THR A 50 10.93 1.77 7.30
N MET A 51 10.40 2.07 8.48
CA MET A 51 10.80 3.20 9.30
C MET A 51 11.16 2.73 10.70
N PRO A 52 12.23 3.26 11.30
CA PRO A 52 12.47 3.05 12.72
C PRO A 52 11.32 3.66 13.54
N ARG A 53 10.95 2.98 14.62
CA ARG A 53 10.11 3.49 15.70
C ARG A 53 10.96 4.43 16.50
N ASP A 54 10.74 5.73 16.30
CA ASP A 54 11.32 6.73 17.19
C ASP A 54 10.76 6.51 18.61
N HIS A 55 11.65 6.62 19.60
CA HIS A 55 11.45 6.19 20.98
C HIS A 55 11.00 7.34 21.90
#